data_AF-A0A524E522-F1
#
_entry.id   AF-A0A524E522-F1
#
_cell.length_a   1.000
_cell.length_b   1.000
_cell.length_c   1.000
_cell.angle_alpha   90.00
_cell.angle_beta   90.00
_cell.angle_gamma   90.00
#
_symmetry.space_group_name_H-M   'P 1'
#
loop_
_entity.id
_entity.type
_entity.pdbx_description
1 polymer ?
#
loop_
_entity_poly.entity_id
_entity_poly.type
_entity_poly.pdbx_seq_one_letter_code
_entity_poly.pdbx_strand_id
1 'polypeptide(L)'
;MVKLSPTAKFILITIDELVLVPIALVLVWLFAPEYLLPVFVITIIGAAIFVVIKYYIVYPTLTDEYHRMYELEGMIGRVIEPVSRESGKIKVGSEIWDARYDEGELPVGTEVEIVSRESMRVQVKPHSR
;
A
#
# COMPACT_ATOMS: atom_id res chain seq x y z
N MET A 1 -9.45 -13.83 -11.17
CA MET A 1 -9.60 -13.04 -9.94
C MET A 1 -10.42 -11.80 -10.25
N VAL A 2 -11.55 -11.58 -9.57
CA VAL A 2 -12.38 -10.38 -9.78
C VAL A 2 -11.65 -9.17 -9.21
N LYS A 3 -11.38 -8.14 -10.03
CA LYS A 3 -10.80 -6.89 -9.55
C LYS A 3 -11.90 -6.09 -8.82
N LEU A 4 -11.92 -6.16 -7.49
CA LEU A 4 -12.80 -5.36 -6.65
C LEU A 4 -12.26 -3.92 -6.55
N SER A 5 -13.16 -2.93 -6.60
CA SER A 5 -12.80 -1.53 -6.36
C SER A 5 -12.32 -1.33 -4.91
N PRO A 6 -11.48 -0.31 -4.65
CA PRO A 6 -11.03 0.01 -3.28
C PRO A 6 -12.21 0.19 -2.30
N THR A 7 -13.29 0.82 -2.76
CA THR A 7 -14.53 0.97 -2.00
C THR A 7 -15.18 -0.37 -1.66
N ALA A 8 -15.25 -1.31 -2.61
CA ALA A 8 -15.80 -2.63 -2.36
C ALA A 8 -14.93 -3.44 -1.38
N LYS A 9 -13.60 -3.34 -1.48
CA LYS A 9 -12.67 -3.95 -0.52
C LYS A 9 -12.87 -3.37 0.88
N PHE A 10 -13.00 -2.04 0.99
CA PHE A 10 -13.22 -1.36 2.25
C PHE A 10 -14.54 -1.79 2.91
N ILE A 11 -15.64 -1.82 2.15
CA ILE A 11 -16.95 -2.28 2.64
C ILE A 11 -16.86 -3.72 3.11
N LEU A 12 -16.21 -4.60 2.34
CA LEU A 12 -16.06 -6.01 2.70
C LEU A 12 -15.28 -6.21 4.00
N ILE A 13 -14.19 -5.46 4.19
CA ILE A 13 -13.37 -5.53 5.41
C ILE A 13 -14.10 -4.88 6.60
N THR A 14 -15.15 -4.08 6.37
CA THR A 14 -15.89 -3.34 7.42
C THR A 14 -17.23 -3.97 7.79
N ILE A 15 -17.57 -5.11 7.15
CA ILE A 15 -18.88 -5.74 7.32
C ILE A 15 -19.06 -6.35 8.71
N ASP A 16 -17.97 -6.80 9.31
CA ASP A 16 -17.94 -7.39 10.66
C ASP A 16 -18.32 -6.35 11.71
N GLU A 17 -17.85 -5.10 11.63
CA GLU A 17 -18.24 -4.07 12.59
C GLU A 17 -19.73 -3.71 12.49
N LEU A 18 -20.30 -3.72 11.29
CA LEU A 18 -21.74 -3.54 11.08
C LEU A 18 -22.58 -4.68 11.65
N VAL A 19 -22.06 -5.91 11.63
CA VAL A 19 -22.73 -7.10 12.18
C VAL A 19 -22.58 -7.19 13.70
N LEU A 20 -21.47 -6.71 14.27
CA LEU A 20 -21.23 -6.74 15.71
C LEU A 20 -22.19 -5.84 16.49
N VAL A 21 -22.60 -4.69 15.94
CA VAL A 21 -23.56 -3.78 16.60
C VAL A 21 -24.91 -4.45 16.91
N PRO A 22 -25.67 -5.01 15.94
CA PRO A 22 -26.93 -5.66 16.24
C PRO A 22 -26.76 -6.90 17.12
N ILE A 23 -25.66 -7.65 17.00
CA ILE A 23 -25.36 -8.76 17.90
C ILE A 23 -25.24 -8.27 19.35
N ALA A 24 -24.47 -7.21 19.59
CA ALA A 24 -24.32 -6.62 20.91
C ALA A 24 -25.67 -6.13 21.47
N LEU A 25 -26.51 -5.52 20.64
CA LEU A 25 -27.83 -5.05 21.05
C LEU A 25 -28.78 -6.20 21.41
N VAL A 26 -28.78 -7.28 20.64
CA VAL A 26 -29.58 -8.48 20.95
C VAL A 26 -29.14 -9.11 22.26
N LEU A 27 -27.82 -9.18 22.50
CA LEU A 27 -27.29 -9.70 23.77
C LEU A 27 -27.74 -8.83 24.96
N VAL A 28 -27.63 -7.50 24.84
CA VAL A 28 -28.08 -6.60 25.91
C VAL A 28 -29.59 -6.69 26.12
N TRP A 29 -30.37 -6.79 25.06
CA TRP A 29 -31.82 -6.98 25.16
C TRP A 29 -32.20 -8.25 25.92
N LEU A 30 -31.47 -9.36 25.73
CA LEU A 30 -31.73 -10.64 26.39
C LEU A 30 -31.29 -10.68 27.85
N PHE A 31 -30.12 -10.11 28.18
CA PHE A 31 -29.48 -10.30 29.47
C PHE A 31 -29.56 -9.09 30.41
N ALA A 32 -29.71 -7.87 29.86
CA ALA A 32 -29.64 -6.63 30.64
C ALA A 32 -30.43 -5.48 29.95
N PRO A 33 -31.75 -5.66 29.73
CA PRO A 33 -32.56 -4.75 28.92
C PRO A 33 -32.59 -3.30 29.45
N GLU A 34 -32.37 -3.09 30.75
CA GLU A 34 -32.25 -1.77 31.37
C GLU A 34 -31.06 -0.95 30.83
N TYR A 35 -30.04 -1.61 30.27
CA TYR A 35 -28.88 -0.98 29.65
C TYR A 35 -29.00 -0.84 28.13
N LEU A 36 -30.12 -1.23 27.53
CA LEU A 36 -30.28 -1.22 26.07
C LEU A 36 -30.08 0.17 25.47
N LEU A 37 -30.70 1.19 26.07
CA LEU A 37 -30.58 2.57 25.58
C LEU A 37 -29.13 3.12 25.67
N PRO A 38 -28.43 3.07 26.82
CA PRO A 38 -27.06 3.56 26.88
C PRO A 38 -26.11 2.76 25.98
N VAL A 39 -26.27 1.43 25.89
CA VAL A 39 -25.44 0.61 25.00
C VAL A 39 -25.71 0.95 23.53
N PHE A 40 -26.97 1.16 23.15
CA PHE A 40 -27.32 1.61 21.80
C PHE A 40 -26.61 2.90 21.41
N VAL A 41 -26.66 3.92 22.27
CA VAL A 41 -25.99 5.20 22.01
C VAL A 41 -24.47 5.01 21.89
N ILE A 42 -23.86 4.28 22.83
CA ILE A 42 -22.40 4.05 22.84
C ILE A 42 -21.95 3.27 21.61
N THR A 43 -22.67 2.21 21.23
CA THR A 43 -22.31 1.37 20.09
C THR A 43 -22.45 2.09 18.77
N ILE A 44 -23.49 2.91 18.57
CA ILE A 44 -23.65 3.72 17.35
C ILE A 44 -22.53 4.76 17.23
N ILE A 45 -22.25 5.52 18.31
CA ILE A 45 -21.18 6.52 18.31
C ILE A 45 -19.81 5.84 18.10
N GLY A 46 -19.56 4.74 18.82
CA GLY A 46 -18.32 3.97 18.73
C GLY A 46 -18.10 3.40 17.33
N ALA A 47 -19.13 2.79 16.73
CA ALA A 47 -19.05 2.27 15.37
C ALA A 47 -18.78 3.37 14.35
N ALA A 48 -19.44 4.53 14.47
CA ALA A 48 -19.19 5.67 13.59
C ALA A 48 -17.74 6.16 13.68
N ILE A 49 -17.22 6.38 14.90
CA ILE A 49 -15.82 6.78 15.12
C ILE A 49 -14.87 5.73 14.56
N PHE A 50 -15.13 4.45 14.83
CA PHE A 50 -14.28 3.36 14.38
C PHE A 50 -14.21 3.28 12.84
N VAL A 51 -15.35 3.40 12.15
CA VAL A 51 -15.40 3.43 10.68
C VAL A 51 -14.63 4.63 10.13
N VAL A 52 -14.76 5.81 10.75
CA VAL A 52 -14.00 7.01 10.34
C VAL A 52 -12.50 6.79 10.48
N ILE A 53 -12.03 6.27 11.63
CA ILE A 53 -10.61 5.97 11.86
C ILE A 53 -10.11 4.96 10.83
N LYS A 54 -10.87 3.87 10.62
CA LYS A 54 -10.54 2.82 9.64
C LYS A 54 -10.50 3.38 8.23
N TYR A 55 -11.40 4.30 7.87
CA TYR A 55 -11.37 4.98 6.59
C TYR A 55 -10.06 5.74 6.40
N TYR A 56 -9.64 6.55 7.37
CA TYR A 56 -8.40 7.34 7.23
C TYR A 56 -7.12 6.49 7.23
N ILE A 57 -7.10 5.35 7.93
CA ILE A 57 -5.89 4.51 8.03
C ILE A 57 -5.83 3.44 6.94
N VAL A 58 -6.94 2.72 6.72
CA VAL A 58 -6.98 1.52 5.88
C VAL A 58 -7.31 1.86 4.43
N TYR A 59 -8.24 2.79 4.18
CA TYR A 59 -8.65 3.11 2.81
C TYR A 59 -7.49 3.51 1.89
N PRO A 60 -6.50 4.34 2.32
CA PRO A 60 -5.35 4.66 1.48
C PRO A 60 -4.53 3.43 1.09
N THR A 61 -4.43 2.43 1.95
CA THR A 61 -3.68 1.19 1.64
C THR A 61 -4.40 0.29 0.63
N LEU A 62 -5.71 0.49 0.46
CA LEU A 62 -6.53 -0.25 -0.50
C LEU A 62 -6.53 0.39 -1.89
N THR A 63 -6.02 1.62 -2.03
CA THR A 63 -5.83 2.27 -3.32
C THR A 63 -4.46 1.90 -3.91
N ASP A 64 -4.41 1.68 -5.23
CA ASP A 64 -3.15 1.37 -5.93
C ASP A 64 -2.14 2.53 -5.88
N GLU A 65 -2.56 3.73 -5.47
CA GLU A 65 -1.68 4.89 -5.30
C GLU A 65 -0.69 4.75 -4.15
N TYR A 66 -1.00 3.99 -3.08
CA TYR A 66 -0.02 3.74 -2.03
C TYR A 66 1.15 2.88 -2.51
N HIS A 67 0.93 2.04 -3.54
CA HIS A 67 2.02 1.31 -4.20
C HIS A 67 2.92 2.23 -5.05
N ARG A 68 2.38 3.38 -5.49
CA ARG A 68 3.12 4.43 -6.22
C ARG A 68 3.90 5.37 -5.31
N MET A 69 3.60 5.46 -4.02
CA MET A 69 4.40 6.30 -3.09
C MET A 69 5.84 5.78 -2.85
N TYR A 70 6.18 4.57 -3.33
CA TYR A 70 7.55 4.06 -3.46
C TYR A 70 8.04 4.11 -4.93
N GLU A 71 7.63 5.12 -5.69
CA GLU A 71 8.09 5.39 -7.04
C GLU A 71 9.57 5.78 -7.00
N LEU A 72 10.43 4.77 -7.10
CA LEU A 72 11.82 4.96 -7.54
C LEU A 72 11.87 5.42 -9.01
N GLU A 73 10.76 5.30 -9.74
CA GLU A 73 10.62 5.70 -11.14
C GLU A 73 10.93 7.20 -11.31
N GLY A 74 11.78 7.52 -12.28
CA GLY A 74 12.29 8.86 -12.53
C GLY A 74 13.45 9.29 -11.63
N MET A 75 13.83 8.51 -10.60
CA MET A 75 15.02 8.81 -9.81
C MET A 75 16.30 8.53 -10.61
N ILE A 76 17.28 9.42 -10.44
CA ILE A 76 18.60 9.30 -11.05
C ILE A 76 19.54 8.61 -10.06
N GLY A 77 20.19 7.55 -10.53
CA GLY A 77 21.21 6.81 -9.82
C GLY A 77 22.51 6.73 -10.60
N ARG A 78 23.51 6.10 -9.99
CA ARG A 78 24.81 5.84 -10.60
C ARG A 78 25.17 4.37 -10.53
N VAL A 79 25.66 3.81 -11.63
CA VAL A 79 26.12 2.43 -11.69
C VAL A 79 27.34 2.24 -10.79
N ILE A 80 27.28 1.26 -9.88
CA ILE A 80 28.39 0.89 -8.99
C ILE A 80 28.99 -0.48 -9.31
N GLU A 81 28.19 -1.37 -9.93
CA GLU A 81 28.63 -2.64 -10.52
C GLU A 81 28.03 -2.72 -11.93
N PRO A 82 28.76 -3.24 -12.94
CA PRO A 82 28.27 -3.30 -14.32
C PRO A 82 26.85 -3.85 -14.41
N VAL A 83 25.96 -3.12 -15.10
CA VAL A 83 24.55 -3.51 -15.23
C VAL A 83 24.30 -4.11 -16.60
N SER A 84 23.91 -5.37 -16.61
CA SER A 84 23.49 -6.13 -17.78
C SER A 84 22.05 -6.61 -17.60
N ARG A 85 21.61 -7.47 -18.52
CA ARG A 85 20.32 -8.14 -18.45
C ARG A 85 20.21 -9.14 -17.28
N GLU A 86 21.33 -9.64 -16.77
CA GLU A 86 21.34 -10.70 -15.75
C GLU A 86 21.71 -10.21 -14.36
N SER A 87 22.55 -9.19 -14.25
CA SER A 87 23.10 -8.69 -12.99
C SER A 87 23.44 -7.21 -13.04
N GLY A 88 23.65 -6.60 -11.87
CA GLY A 88 24.13 -5.23 -11.77
C GLY A 88 23.57 -4.50 -10.57
N LYS A 89 24.28 -3.45 -10.15
CA LYS A 89 23.89 -2.63 -9.02
C LYS A 89 24.07 -1.15 -9.31
N ILE A 90 23.10 -0.37 -8.85
CA ILE A 90 23.12 1.09 -8.91
C ILE A 90 23.01 1.65 -7.49
N LYS A 91 23.50 2.87 -7.31
CA LYS A 91 23.31 3.66 -6.11
C LYS A 91 22.36 4.82 -6.40
N VAL A 92 21.28 4.92 -5.64
CA VAL A 92 20.29 6.01 -5.72
C VAL A 92 20.26 6.69 -4.35
N GLY A 93 20.73 7.93 -4.27
CA GLY A 93 20.93 8.62 -2.99
C GLY A 93 21.88 7.83 -2.07
N SER A 94 21.36 7.34 -0.94
CA SER A 94 22.09 6.51 0.04
C SER A 94 21.87 5.01 -0.11
N GLU A 95 21.00 4.57 -1.02
CA GLU A 95 20.58 3.16 -1.15
C GLU A 95 21.23 2.47 -2.35
N ILE A 96 21.43 1.15 -2.23
CA ILE A 96 21.94 0.30 -3.30
C ILE A 96 20.80 -0.60 -3.78
N TRP A 97 20.58 -0.61 -5.10
CA TRP A 97 19.50 -1.34 -5.74
C TRP A 97 20.04 -2.29 -6.80
N ASP A 98 19.44 -3.47 -6.92
CA ASP A 98 19.70 -4.39 -8.03
C ASP A 98 19.06 -3.84 -9.30
N ALA A 99 19.85 -3.64 -10.34
CA ALA A 99 19.41 -3.00 -11.58
C ALA A 99 19.56 -3.93 -12.78
N ARG A 100 18.72 -3.74 -13.81
CA ARG A 100 18.82 -4.42 -15.10
C ARG A 100 18.71 -3.46 -16.26
N TYR A 101 19.38 -3.84 -17.35
CA TYR A 101 19.37 -3.14 -18.62
C TYR A 101 19.29 -4.14 -19.77
N ASP A 102 18.30 -3.99 -20.65
CA ASP A 102 18.04 -4.96 -21.72
C ASP A 102 18.84 -4.69 -23.01
N GLU A 103 19.26 -3.45 -23.26
CA GLU A 103 19.88 -3.07 -24.54
C GLU A 103 21.39 -3.26 -24.58
N GLY A 104 22.01 -3.75 -23.51
CA GLY A 104 23.46 -4.00 -23.46
C GLY A 104 24.01 -4.08 -22.05
N GLU A 105 25.20 -3.53 -21.87
CA GLU A 105 25.88 -3.44 -20.58
C GLU A 105 26.23 -1.98 -20.26
N LEU A 106 25.90 -1.54 -19.06
CA LEU A 106 26.22 -0.21 -18.56
C LEU A 106 27.46 -0.29 -17.68
N PRO A 107 28.54 0.43 -18.03
CA PRO A 107 29.76 0.41 -17.24
C PRO A 107 29.58 1.19 -15.91
N VAL A 108 30.46 0.88 -14.96
CA VAL A 108 30.52 1.56 -13.66
C VAL A 108 30.72 3.06 -13.85
N GLY A 109 29.96 3.84 -13.08
CA GLY A 109 30.02 5.30 -13.11
C GLY A 109 29.00 5.98 -14.03
N THR A 110 28.31 5.23 -14.89
CA THR A 110 27.22 5.71 -15.75
C THR A 110 26.06 6.24 -14.91
N GLU A 111 25.53 7.42 -15.26
CA GLU A 111 24.27 7.92 -14.69
C GLU A 111 23.09 7.27 -15.39
N VAL A 112 22.11 6.83 -14.58
CA VAL A 112 20.96 6.07 -15.06
C VAL A 112 19.69 6.56 -14.40
N GLU A 113 18.58 6.47 -15.12
CA GLU A 113 17.25 6.81 -14.62
C GLU A 113 16.44 5.52 -14.47
N ILE A 114 15.74 5.38 -13.35
CA ILE A 114 14.85 4.22 -13.11
C ILE A 114 13.58 4.41 -13.93
N VAL A 115 13.29 3.42 -14.77
CA VAL A 115 12.12 3.42 -15.66
C VAL A 115 10.96 2.65 -15.02
N SER A 116 11.27 1.57 -14.31
CA SER A 116 10.28 0.77 -13.60
C SER A 116 10.90 0.01 -12.44
N ARG A 117 10.06 -0.44 -11.50
CA ARG A 117 10.46 -1.33 -10.41
C ARG A 117 9.69 -2.65 -10.47
N GLU A 118 10.43 -3.75 -10.51
CA GLU A 118 9.91 -5.11 -10.37
C GLU A 118 10.35 -5.69 -9.02
N SER A 119 9.49 -5.58 -8.01
CA SER A 119 9.79 -6.02 -6.63
C SER A 119 11.04 -5.33 -6.06
N MET A 120 12.11 -6.08 -5.78
CA MET A 120 13.38 -5.57 -5.24
C MET A 120 14.42 -5.23 -6.33
N ARG A 121 13.98 -5.18 -7.60
CA ARG A 121 14.83 -4.92 -8.75
C ARG A 121 14.28 -3.74 -9.55
N VAL A 122 15.17 -2.94 -10.10
CA VAL A 122 14.82 -1.78 -10.92
C VAL A 122 15.28 -1.97 -12.37
N GLN A 123 14.43 -1.55 -13.30
CA GLN A 123 14.82 -1.41 -14.70
C GLN A 123 15.34 0.00 -14.91
N VAL A 124 16.49 0.12 -15.58
CA VAL A 124 17.13 1.42 -15.80
C VAL A 124 17.39 1.70 -17.27
N LYS A 125 17.53 2.97 -17.61
CA LYS A 125 18.03 3.45 -18.91
C LYS A 125 19.17 4.46 -18.68
N PRO A 126 20.11 4.61 -19.63
CA PRO A 126 21.10 5.70 -19.58
C PRO A 126 20.41 7.06 -19.43
N HIS A 127 20.86 7.86 -18.47
CA HIS A 127 20.40 9.24 -18.32
C HIS A 127 21.26 10.14 -19.20
N SER A 128 20.80 10.41 -20.42
CA SER A 128 21.38 11.45 -21.26
C SER A 128 20.82 12.81 -20.84
N ARG A 129 21.69 13.71 -20.38
CA ARG A 129 21.36 15.13 -20.19
C ARG A 129 21.00 15.81 -21.51
#